data_AF-A0AAV8ZEQ6-F1
#
_entry.id   AF-A0AAV8ZEQ6-F1
#
_cell.length_a   1.000
_cell.length_b   1.000
_cell.length_c   1.000
_cell.angle_alpha   90.00
_cell.angle_beta   90.00
_cell.angle_gamma   90.00
#
_symmetry.space_group_name_H-M   'P 1'
#
loop_
_entity.id
_entity.type
_entity.pdbx_description
1 polymer ?
#
loop_
_entity_poly.entity_id
_entity_poly.type
_entity_poly.pdbx_seq_one_letter_code
_entity_poly.pdbx_strand_id
1 'polypeptide(L)'
;MPLNERDRIEILMMIGVGDRMRTQQEVCRLFHEMHPDREPVSQSTVSRIERKYRELGHVRDAPRQGRPKINENVQQDVILSALENPHCTVRQVSRDLNIGKSSVSNIFKKVKYHPYRVRLIHELAEDDFDRRTEFCEYMMDHNNQNNGFIANILFSDEATFFLNGHVNRQNTRYWSQENPHWMQEYHTQHPQKVIVCCNPKTTGGENQMPTPVKRYNSCKHTYPMIIVIFRGAVDGRRQVETVRRLSARRRRRNFGYGTYAI
;
A
#
# COMPACT_ATOMS: atom_id res chain seq x y z
N MET A 1 46.77 1.39 -1.58
CA MET A 1 45.83 2.43 -1.09
C MET A 1 45.88 3.65 -2.00
N PRO A 2 44.80 4.44 -2.16
CA PRO A 2 44.87 5.70 -2.89
C PRO A 2 45.83 6.68 -2.19
N LEU A 3 46.59 7.46 -2.96
CA LEU A 3 47.51 8.46 -2.40
C LEU A 3 46.74 9.57 -1.67
N ASN A 4 47.15 9.83 -0.43
CA ASN A 4 46.60 10.92 0.38
C ASN A 4 47.14 12.28 -0.07
N GLU A 5 46.49 13.37 0.35
CA GLU A 5 46.90 14.73 -0.01
C GLU A 5 48.35 15.04 0.39
N ARG A 6 48.78 14.58 1.56
CA ARG A 6 50.18 14.70 2.03
C ARG A 6 51.17 14.04 1.09
N ASP A 7 50.90 12.80 0.69
CA ASP A 7 51.78 12.04 -0.22
C ASP A 7 51.93 12.76 -1.57
N ARG A 8 50.82 13.33 -2.07
CA ARG A 8 50.85 14.05 -3.34
C ARG A 8 51.60 15.39 -3.22
N ILE A 9 51.54 16.07 -2.07
CA ILE A 9 52.36 17.25 -1.79
C ILE A 9 53.84 16.85 -1.72
N GLU A 10 54.16 15.77 -1.03
CA GLU A 10 55.53 15.26 -0.93
C GLU A 10 56.12 14.92 -2.31
N ILE A 11 55.33 14.28 -3.18
CA ILE A 11 55.70 14.03 -4.58
C ILE A 11 55.99 15.34 -5.33
N LEU A 12 55.18 16.38 -5.15
CA LEU A 12 55.40 17.69 -5.77
C LEU A 12 56.68 18.37 -5.24
N MET A 13 56.93 18.26 -3.93
CA MET A 13 58.17 18.74 -3.33
C MET A 13 59.38 17.99 -3.90
N MET A 14 59.28 16.67 -4.11
CA MET A 14 60.37 15.87 -4.71
C MET A 14 60.65 16.24 -6.17
N ILE A 15 59.64 16.69 -6.93
CA ILE A 15 59.80 17.16 -8.32
C ILE A 15 60.65 18.43 -8.38
N GLY A 16 60.40 19.40 -7.50
CA GLY A 16 61.12 20.67 -7.44
C GLY A 16 61.74 20.92 -6.07
N VAL A 17 63.01 20.55 -5.89
CA VAL A 17 63.79 20.89 -4.70
C VAL A 17 64.89 21.87 -5.09
N GLY A 18 64.75 23.14 -4.69
CA GLY A 18 65.68 24.22 -5.06
C GLY A 18 65.67 24.51 -6.55
N ASP A 19 66.85 24.72 -7.15
CA ASP A 19 67.00 25.01 -8.60
C ASP A 19 66.98 23.76 -9.49
N ARG A 20 66.78 22.57 -8.91
CA ARG A 20 66.78 21.29 -9.64
C ARG A 20 65.38 20.76 -9.85
N MET A 21 65.05 20.49 -11.12
CA MET A 21 63.88 19.73 -11.54
C MET A 21 64.28 18.26 -11.73
N ARG A 22 63.68 17.36 -10.95
CA ARG A 22 63.86 15.91 -11.10
C ARG A 22 62.92 15.35 -12.14
N THR A 23 63.33 14.26 -12.81
CA THR A 23 62.43 13.55 -13.72
C THR A 23 61.36 12.77 -12.93
N GLN A 24 60.20 12.51 -13.54
CA GLN A 24 59.12 11.78 -12.84
C GLN A 24 59.53 10.33 -12.49
N GLN A 25 60.46 9.72 -13.23
CA GLN A 25 61.01 8.40 -12.93
C GLN A 25 61.90 8.41 -11.68
N GLU A 26 62.73 9.45 -11.52
CA GLU A 26 63.56 9.63 -10.32
C GLU A 26 62.68 9.85 -9.08
N VAL A 27 61.61 10.64 -9.22
CA VAL A 27 60.66 10.87 -8.14
C VAL A 27 59.95 9.58 -7.71
N CYS A 28 59.56 8.72 -8.66
CA CYS A 28 59.02 7.40 -8.33
C CYS A 28 60.00 6.54 -7.51
N ARG A 29 61.28 6.53 -7.89
CA ARG A 29 62.32 5.77 -7.18
C ARG A 29 62.52 6.32 -5.76
N LEU A 30 62.72 7.63 -5.64
CA LEU A 30 62.90 8.32 -4.36
C LEU A 30 61.69 8.12 -3.44
N PHE A 31 60.47 8.25 -3.97
CA PHE A 31 59.27 8.05 -3.18
C PHE A 31 59.14 6.59 -2.68
N HIS A 32 59.55 5.62 -3.50
CA HIS A 32 59.57 4.21 -3.07
C HIS A 32 60.66 3.93 -2.03
N GLU A 33 61.84 4.52 -2.18
CA GLU A 33 62.94 4.42 -1.20
C GLU A 33 62.58 5.05 0.15
N MET A 34 61.86 6.18 0.14
CA MET A 34 61.39 6.88 1.34
C MET A 34 60.20 6.20 2.03
N HIS A 35 59.42 5.42 1.28
CA HIS A 35 58.21 4.74 1.76
C HIS A 35 58.21 3.25 1.35
N PRO A 36 59.14 2.43 1.88
CA PRO A 36 59.30 1.02 1.47
C PRO A 36 58.09 0.15 1.84
N ASP A 37 57.33 0.54 2.87
CA ASP A 37 56.12 -0.18 3.32
C ASP A 37 54.90 0.04 2.42
N ARG A 38 55.02 0.86 1.36
CA ARG A 38 53.91 1.23 0.48
C ARG A 38 54.08 0.69 -0.94
N GLU A 39 52.93 0.49 -1.58
CA GLU A 39 52.87 0.15 -3.01
C GLU A 39 53.56 1.23 -3.88
N PRO A 40 54.40 0.83 -4.84
CA PRO A 40 55.11 1.76 -5.71
C PRO A 40 54.17 2.67 -6.50
N VAL A 41 54.46 3.97 -6.52
CA VAL A 41 53.72 4.94 -7.32
C VAL A 41 54.20 4.89 -8.77
N SER A 42 53.29 4.79 -9.73
CA SER A 42 53.65 4.78 -11.15
C SER A 42 54.04 6.17 -11.66
N GLN A 43 54.95 6.22 -12.63
CA GLN A 43 55.39 7.46 -13.30
C GLN A 43 54.21 8.26 -13.88
N SER A 44 53.21 7.56 -14.42
CA SER A 44 52.00 8.19 -14.96
C SER A 44 51.14 8.84 -13.88
N THR A 45 51.16 8.33 -12.65
CA THR A 45 50.49 8.94 -11.50
C THR A 45 51.20 10.23 -11.08
N VAL A 46 52.53 10.22 -11.00
CA VAL A 46 53.34 11.42 -10.71
C VAL A 46 53.12 12.50 -11.77
N SER A 47 53.16 12.14 -13.05
CA SER A 47 52.89 13.07 -14.15
C SER A 47 51.48 13.67 -14.09
N ARG A 48 50.46 12.88 -13.74
CA ARG A 48 49.09 13.38 -13.55
C ARG A 48 48.98 14.35 -12.37
N ILE A 49 49.67 14.07 -11.26
CA ILE A 49 49.70 14.95 -10.09
C ILE A 49 50.37 16.28 -10.45
N GLU A 50 51.53 16.23 -11.10
CA GLU A 50 52.27 17.41 -11.54
C GLU A 50 51.43 18.27 -12.50
N ARG A 51 50.87 17.66 -13.55
CA ARG A 51 50.02 18.37 -14.52
C ARG A 51 48.83 19.04 -13.83
N LYS A 52 48.13 18.30 -12.97
CA LYS A 52 46.99 18.82 -12.22
C LYS A 52 47.37 19.99 -11.32
N TYR A 53 48.54 19.94 -10.67
CA TYR A 53 49.04 21.04 -9.86
C TYR A 53 49.38 22.27 -10.72
N ARG A 54 50.03 22.08 -11.88
CA ARG A 54 50.31 23.18 -12.82
C ARG A 54 49.04 23.83 -13.37
N GLU A 55 47.98 23.06 -13.59
CA GLU A 55 46.70 23.56 -14.12
C GLU A 55 45.80 24.20 -13.05
N LEU A 56 45.67 23.60 -11.87
CA LEU A 56 44.71 24.01 -10.83
C LEU A 56 45.34 24.72 -9.62
N GLY A 57 46.66 24.66 -9.46
CA GLY A 57 47.38 25.21 -8.31
C GLY A 57 47.20 24.44 -6.99
N HIS A 58 46.49 23.30 -7.00
CA HIS A 58 46.24 22.51 -5.79
C HIS A 58 46.16 21.00 -6.08
N VAL A 59 46.26 20.20 -5.00
CA VAL A 59 46.42 18.74 -5.10
C VAL A 59 45.14 17.94 -4.79
N ARG A 60 44.10 18.64 -4.30
CA ARG A 60 42.78 18.10 -3.95
C ARG A 60 42.08 17.47 -5.13
N ASP A 61 41.28 16.43 -4.90
CA ASP A 61 40.47 15.79 -5.93
C ASP A 61 39.54 16.79 -6.62
N ALA A 62 39.50 16.73 -7.95
CA ALA A 62 38.61 17.58 -8.72
C ALA A 62 37.16 17.12 -8.48
N PRO A 63 36.20 18.06 -8.44
CA PRO A 63 34.80 17.70 -8.36
C PRO A 63 34.44 16.81 -9.55
N ARG A 64 33.93 15.60 -9.25
CA ARG A 64 33.48 14.68 -10.29
C ARG A 64 32.14 15.18 -10.81
N GLN A 65 31.98 15.20 -12.12
CA GLN A 65 30.65 15.36 -12.73
C GLN A 65 29.83 14.13 -12.34
N GLY A 66 28.92 14.30 -11.39
CA GLY A 66 28.01 13.26 -10.95
C GLY A 66 26.98 12.92 -12.04
N ARG A 67 26.09 11.97 -11.74
CA ARG A 67 24.96 11.67 -12.62
C ARG A 67 24.14 12.94 -12.89
N PRO A 68 23.77 13.24 -14.15
CA PRO A 68 22.93 14.39 -14.47
C PRO A 68 21.64 14.38 -13.64
N LYS A 69 21.28 15.53 -13.10
CA LYS A 69 20.01 15.71 -12.37
C LYS A 69 18.86 15.67 -13.38
N ILE A 70 17.71 15.16 -12.92
CA ILE A 70 16.46 15.24 -13.69
C ILE A 70 16.11 16.72 -13.88
N ASN A 71 15.66 17.09 -15.09
CA ASN A 71 15.25 18.45 -15.44
C ASN A 71 14.10 18.93 -14.54
N GLU A 72 14.13 20.20 -14.11
CA GLU A 72 13.13 20.80 -13.24
C GLU A 72 11.75 20.87 -13.91
N ASN A 73 11.69 21.14 -15.23
CA ASN A 73 10.43 21.18 -15.97
C ASN A 73 9.73 19.80 -15.94
N VAL A 74 10.50 18.75 -16.19
CA VAL A 74 10.03 17.36 -16.12
C VAL A 74 9.54 17.00 -14.71
N GLN A 75 10.21 17.55 -13.69
CA GLN A 75 9.78 17.37 -12.31
C GLN A 75 8.42 18.04 -12.06
N GLN A 76 8.21 19.25 -12.57
CA GLN A 76 6.94 19.98 -12.45
C GLN A 76 5.81 19.26 -13.16
N ASP A 77 6.02 18.78 -14.39
CA ASP A 77 5.00 18.05 -15.16
C ASP A 77 4.53 16.79 -14.43
N VAL A 78 5.45 16.05 -13.82
CA VAL A 78 5.11 14.88 -12.99
C VAL A 78 4.26 15.27 -11.78
N ILE A 79 4.57 16.38 -11.12
CA ILE A 79 3.80 16.85 -9.96
C ILE A 79 2.40 17.30 -10.41
N LEU A 80 2.31 18.06 -11.50
CA LEU A 80 1.04 18.52 -12.08
C LEU A 80 0.14 17.33 -12.43
N SER A 81 0.68 16.28 -13.05
CA SER A 81 -0.09 15.07 -13.36
C SER A 81 -0.71 14.40 -12.13
N ALA A 82 -0.02 14.46 -10.98
CA ALA A 82 -0.53 13.94 -9.71
C ALA A 82 -1.53 14.88 -9.03
N LEU A 83 -1.46 16.18 -9.28
CA LEU A 83 -2.45 17.15 -8.80
C LEU A 83 -3.76 17.07 -9.59
N GLU A 84 -3.67 16.95 -10.91
CA GLU A 84 -4.84 16.81 -11.80
C GLU A 84 -5.56 15.48 -11.57
N ASN A 85 -4.81 14.40 -11.43
CA ASN A 85 -5.34 13.09 -11.13
C ASN A 85 -4.52 12.41 -10.03
N PRO A 86 -4.95 12.54 -8.77
CA PRO A 86 -4.21 11.94 -7.66
C PRO A 86 -4.17 10.40 -7.71
N HIS A 87 -5.10 9.76 -8.44
CA HIS A 87 -5.15 8.31 -8.64
C HIS A 87 -4.24 7.82 -9.78
N CYS A 88 -3.47 8.70 -10.42
CA CYS A 88 -2.58 8.29 -11.49
C CYS A 88 -1.56 7.24 -11.00
N THR A 89 -1.32 6.24 -11.85
CA THR A 89 -0.28 5.26 -11.58
C THR A 89 1.06 5.77 -12.08
N VAL A 90 2.16 5.38 -11.44
CA VAL A 90 3.52 5.68 -11.93
C VAL A 90 3.71 5.26 -13.40
N ARG A 91 3.04 4.17 -13.82
CA ARG A 91 3.08 3.68 -15.20
C ARG A 91 2.27 4.53 -16.17
N GLN A 92 1.21 5.18 -15.70
CA GLN A 92 0.41 6.10 -16.49
C GLN A 92 1.20 7.39 -16.71
N VAL A 93 1.66 8.04 -15.64
CA VAL A 93 2.51 9.25 -15.71
C VAL A 93 3.77 9.02 -16.56
N SER A 94 4.40 7.85 -16.42
CA SER A 94 5.55 7.44 -17.24
C SER A 94 5.24 7.38 -18.73
N ARG A 95 4.04 6.91 -19.12
CA ARG A 95 3.61 6.85 -20.52
C ARG A 95 3.22 8.23 -21.03
N ASP A 96 2.48 8.99 -20.24
CA ASP A 96 1.94 10.29 -20.63
C ASP A 96 3.05 11.31 -20.86
N LEU A 97 4.08 11.28 -20.01
CA LEU A 97 5.24 12.19 -20.11
C LEU A 97 6.45 11.58 -20.83
N ASN A 98 6.36 10.33 -21.29
CA ASN A 98 7.46 9.57 -21.91
C ASN A 98 8.76 9.53 -21.06
N ILE A 99 8.61 9.30 -19.74
CA ILE A 99 9.70 9.25 -18.77
C ILE A 99 9.83 7.82 -18.23
N GLY A 100 11.05 7.37 -17.91
CA GLY A 100 11.25 6.10 -17.21
C GLY A 100 10.52 6.03 -15.86
N LYS A 101 9.85 4.90 -15.58
CA LYS A 101 9.10 4.65 -14.33
C LYS A 101 9.92 4.91 -13.06
N SER A 102 11.21 4.58 -13.09
CA SER A 102 12.14 4.82 -11.98
C SER A 102 12.36 6.31 -11.73
N SER A 103 12.46 7.13 -12.78
CA SER A 103 12.58 8.58 -12.66
C SER A 103 11.33 9.21 -12.05
N VAL A 104 10.12 8.80 -12.50
CA VAL A 104 8.85 9.23 -11.90
C VAL A 104 8.80 8.87 -10.41
N SER A 105 9.17 7.65 -10.04
CA SER A 105 9.24 7.24 -8.63
C SER A 105 10.27 8.03 -7.82
N ASN A 106 11.43 8.32 -8.39
CA ASN A 106 12.45 9.15 -7.75
C ASN A 106 11.99 10.59 -7.56
N ILE A 107 11.25 11.15 -8.52
CA ILE A 107 10.63 12.47 -8.41
C ILE A 107 9.64 12.48 -7.25
N PHE A 108 8.69 11.54 -7.21
CA PHE A 108 7.73 11.45 -6.10
C PHE A 108 8.43 11.34 -4.73
N LYS A 109 9.49 10.53 -4.62
CA LYS A 109 10.29 10.46 -3.38
C LYS A 109 10.95 11.79 -3.03
N LYS A 110 11.52 12.50 -4.01
CA LYS A 110 12.17 13.80 -3.81
C LYS A 110 11.19 14.86 -3.31
N VAL A 111 9.95 14.85 -3.81
CA VAL A 111 8.88 15.76 -3.36
C VAL A 111 8.10 15.24 -2.15
N LYS A 112 8.52 14.12 -1.54
CA LYS A 112 7.88 13.48 -0.38
C LYS A 112 6.42 13.07 -0.64
N TYR A 113 6.08 12.71 -1.87
CA TYR A 113 4.78 12.12 -2.18
C TYR A 113 4.79 10.63 -1.81
N HIS A 114 3.75 10.22 -1.09
CA HIS A 114 3.56 8.87 -0.61
C HIS A 114 2.33 8.23 -1.27
N PRO A 115 2.39 6.93 -1.60
CA PRO A 115 1.24 6.21 -2.12
C PRO A 115 0.35 5.77 -0.97
N TYR A 116 -0.84 6.35 -0.87
CA TYR A 116 -1.82 5.98 0.15
C TYR A 116 -2.88 5.04 -0.41
N ARG A 117 -3.42 4.18 0.45
CA ARG A 117 -4.49 3.24 0.09
C ARG A 117 -5.85 3.90 0.33
N VAL A 118 -6.75 3.80 -0.66
CA VAL A 118 -8.16 4.20 -0.47
C VAL A 118 -8.82 3.30 0.57
N ARG A 119 -9.54 3.92 1.52
CA ARG A 119 -10.41 3.19 2.45
C ARG A 119 -11.77 3.03 1.78
N LEU A 120 -12.14 1.80 1.49
CA LEU A 120 -13.51 1.47 1.09
C LEU A 120 -14.33 1.35 2.38
N ILE A 121 -15.34 2.19 2.49
CA ILE A 121 -16.26 2.19 3.63
C ILE A 121 -17.64 1.81 3.09
N HIS A 122 -18.35 0.99 3.85
CA HIS A 122 -19.74 0.69 3.55
C HIS A 122 -20.55 1.96 3.75
N GLU A 123 -21.38 2.31 2.79
CA GLU A 123 -22.38 3.34 2.97
C GLU A 123 -23.30 2.92 4.13
N LEU A 124 -23.35 3.75 5.17
CA LEU A 124 -24.21 3.55 6.34
C LEU A 124 -25.43 4.45 6.17
N ALA A 125 -26.62 3.89 6.35
CA ALA A 125 -27.83 4.70 6.47
C ALA A 125 -27.85 5.39 7.84
N GLU A 126 -28.58 6.50 7.97
CA GLU A 126 -28.72 7.24 9.25
C GLU A 126 -29.20 6.33 10.40
N ASP A 127 -30.14 5.42 10.11
CA ASP A 127 -30.66 4.46 11.09
C ASP A 127 -29.64 3.37 11.51
N ASP A 128 -28.56 3.17 10.76
CA ASP A 128 -27.66 2.03 11.01
C ASP A 128 -26.82 2.24 12.28
N PHE A 129 -26.58 3.49 12.70
CA PHE A 129 -25.85 3.79 13.92
C PHE A 129 -26.61 3.29 15.16
N ASP A 130 -27.90 3.59 15.23
CA ASP A 130 -28.76 3.17 16.35
C ASP A 130 -28.92 1.66 16.35
N ARG A 131 -29.23 1.05 15.19
CA ARG A 131 -29.37 -0.42 15.07
C ARG A 131 -28.12 -1.18 15.49
N ARG A 132 -26.93 -0.66 15.16
CA ARG A 132 -25.66 -1.28 15.54
C ARG A 132 -25.40 -1.17 17.04
N THR A 133 -25.79 -0.04 17.65
CA THR A 133 -25.66 0.17 19.09
C THR A 133 -26.59 -0.76 19.86
N GLU A 134 -27.87 -0.81 19.47
CA GLU A 134 -28.88 -1.73 20.04
C GLU A 134 -28.43 -3.19 19.94
N PHE A 135 -27.86 -3.59 18.79
CA PHE A 135 -27.35 -4.94 18.61
C PHE A 135 -26.19 -5.26 19.55
N CYS A 136 -25.26 -4.32 19.73
CA CYS A 136 -24.15 -4.48 20.66
C CYS A 136 -24.65 -4.63 22.10
N GLU A 137 -25.57 -3.76 22.54
CA GLU A 137 -26.18 -3.82 23.87
C GLU A 137 -26.89 -5.15 24.11
N TYR A 138 -27.72 -5.57 23.15
CA TYR A 138 -28.40 -6.86 23.19
C TYR A 138 -27.40 -8.03 23.35
N MET A 139 -26.31 -8.04 22.57
CA MET A 139 -25.30 -9.09 22.63
C MET A 139 -24.56 -9.11 23.98
N MET A 140 -24.25 -7.94 24.53
CA MET A 140 -23.59 -7.81 25.84
C MET A 140 -24.49 -8.33 26.97
N ASP A 141 -25.76 -7.96 26.98
CA ASP A 141 -26.72 -8.41 27.99
C ASP A 141 -26.92 -9.93 27.97
N HIS A 142 -27.04 -10.51 26.77
CA HIS A 142 -27.21 -11.96 26.62
C HIS A 142 -25.97 -12.74 27.04
N ASN A 143 -24.78 -12.18 26.84
CA ASN A 143 -23.54 -12.76 27.33
C ASN A 143 -23.41 -12.68 28.86
N ASN A 144 -23.84 -11.58 29.47
CA ASN A 144 -23.84 -11.42 30.92
C ASN A 144 -24.84 -12.36 31.61
N GLN A 145 -25.99 -12.62 30.99
CA GLN A 145 -27.01 -13.52 31.54
C GLN A 145 -26.68 -15.01 31.35
N ASN A 146 -25.96 -15.37 30.29
CA ASN A 146 -25.58 -16.74 29.98
C ASN A 146 -24.09 -16.83 29.67
N ASN A 147 -23.31 -17.37 30.61
CA ASN A 147 -21.86 -17.49 30.54
C ASN A 147 -21.33 -18.34 29.35
N GLY A 148 -22.22 -19.07 28.65
CA GLY A 148 -21.92 -19.85 27.45
C GLY A 148 -22.61 -19.35 26.17
N PHE A 149 -23.23 -18.17 26.17
CA PHE A 149 -24.00 -17.66 25.03
C PHE A 149 -23.17 -17.57 23.76
N ILE A 150 -21.99 -16.94 23.83
CA ILE A 150 -21.09 -16.77 22.67
C ILE A 150 -20.64 -18.13 22.12
N ALA A 151 -20.41 -19.13 22.98
CA ALA A 151 -19.97 -20.46 22.56
C ALA A 151 -21.04 -21.23 21.76
N ASN A 152 -22.31 -20.84 21.87
CA ASN A 152 -23.43 -21.44 21.15
C ASN A 152 -23.79 -20.69 19.85
N ILE A 153 -23.04 -19.65 19.50
CA ILE A 153 -23.25 -18.88 18.27
C ILE A 153 -22.41 -19.48 17.15
N LEU A 154 -23.08 -19.88 16.07
CA LEU A 154 -22.40 -20.23 14.83
C LEU A 154 -22.44 -19.04 13.88
N PHE A 155 -21.25 -18.51 13.55
CA PHE A 155 -21.09 -17.49 12.52
C PHE A 155 -20.93 -18.17 11.17
N SER A 156 -21.77 -17.79 10.21
CA SER A 156 -21.53 -18.03 8.79
C SER A 156 -21.21 -16.70 8.10
N ASP A 157 -20.43 -16.78 7.03
CA ASP A 157 -20.15 -15.63 6.18
C ASP A 157 -20.68 -15.85 4.76
N GLU A 158 -20.93 -14.74 4.08
CA GLU A 158 -21.21 -14.71 2.66
C GLU A 158 -20.14 -13.87 1.97
N ALA A 159 -19.34 -14.51 1.11
CA ALA A 159 -18.39 -13.81 0.27
C ALA A 159 -19.07 -13.39 -1.03
N THR A 160 -19.08 -12.09 -1.32
CA THR A 160 -19.62 -11.54 -2.57
C THR A 160 -18.49 -11.26 -3.55
N PHE A 161 -18.56 -11.86 -4.75
CA PHE A 161 -17.66 -11.59 -5.87
C PHE A 161 -18.39 -10.79 -6.93
N PHE A 162 -17.85 -9.63 -7.29
CA PHE A 162 -18.44 -8.73 -8.28
C PHE A 162 -17.85 -9.01 -9.67
N LEU A 163 -18.69 -9.11 -10.69
CA LEU A 163 -18.26 -9.40 -12.06
C LEU A 163 -17.81 -8.15 -12.84
N ASN A 164 -18.07 -6.95 -12.32
CA ASN A 164 -17.87 -5.68 -13.01
C ASN A 164 -16.50 -5.01 -12.75
N GLY A 165 -15.47 -5.77 -12.38
CA GLY A 165 -14.10 -5.23 -12.25
C GLY A 165 -14.01 -4.08 -11.22
N HIS A 166 -14.63 -4.26 -10.06
CA HIS A 166 -14.68 -3.27 -8.99
C HIS A 166 -13.29 -2.74 -8.60
N VAL A 167 -13.23 -1.51 -8.05
CA VAL A 167 -12.05 -0.86 -7.46
C VAL A 167 -11.15 -1.88 -6.76
N ASN A 168 -10.08 -2.27 -7.45
CA ASN A 168 -9.11 -3.20 -6.90
C ASN A 168 -8.28 -2.43 -5.87
N ARG A 169 -8.54 -2.65 -4.59
CA ARG A 169 -7.82 -2.04 -3.45
C ARG A 169 -6.30 -2.21 -3.54
N GLN A 170 -5.80 -3.20 -4.27
CA GLN A 170 -4.37 -3.39 -4.50
C GLN A 170 -3.80 -2.38 -5.50
N ASN A 171 -4.58 -2.00 -6.52
CA ASN A 171 -4.18 -1.12 -7.60
C ASN A 171 -4.59 0.35 -7.39
N THR A 172 -5.58 0.61 -6.54
CA THR A 172 -6.01 1.97 -6.22
C THR A 172 -5.11 2.55 -5.13
N ARG A 173 -4.18 3.39 -5.58
CA ARG A 173 -3.32 4.24 -4.76
C ARG A 173 -3.48 5.66 -5.23
N TYR A 174 -3.33 6.61 -4.33
CA TYR A 174 -3.18 7.99 -4.71
C TYR A 174 -1.89 8.56 -4.10
N TRP A 175 -1.27 9.49 -4.81
CA TRP A 175 0.00 10.10 -4.42
C TRP A 175 -0.26 11.46 -3.79
N SER A 176 0.19 11.67 -2.56
CA SER A 176 0.06 12.94 -1.85
C SER A 176 1.20 13.13 -0.85
N GLN A 177 1.53 14.35 -0.46
CA GLN A 177 2.50 14.62 0.62
C GLN A 177 1.94 14.28 1.99
N GLU A 178 0.66 14.61 2.19
CA GLU A 178 -0.07 14.32 3.42
C GLU A 178 -1.18 13.31 3.13
N ASN A 179 -1.64 12.61 4.17
CA ASN A 179 -2.74 11.66 4.03
C ASN A 179 -4.07 12.44 3.93
N PRO A 180 -4.73 12.49 2.76
CA PRO A 180 -6.03 13.13 2.60
C PRO A 180 -7.18 12.29 3.18
N HIS A 181 -6.88 11.15 3.81
CA HIS A 181 -7.86 10.25 4.40
C HIS A 181 -8.98 9.86 3.42
N TRP A 182 -8.63 9.65 2.16
CA TRP A 182 -9.64 9.42 1.12
C TRP A 182 -10.48 8.17 1.41
N MET A 183 -11.77 8.42 1.61
CA MET A 183 -12.81 7.44 1.74
C MET A 183 -13.60 7.41 0.44
N GLN A 184 -13.79 6.22 -0.10
CA GLN A 184 -14.68 6.03 -1.24
C GLN A 184 -15.86 5.20 -0.76
N GLU A 185 -17.04 5.79 -0.85
CA GLU A 185 -18.30 5.09 -0.61
C GLU A 185 -18.50 4.01 -1.66
N TYR A 186 -18.92 2.84 -1.19
CA TYR A 186 -19.19 1.70 -2.04
C TYR A 186 -20.70 1.55 -2.19
N HIS A 187 -21.25 1.91 -3.35
CA HIS A 187 -22.64 1.62 -3.69
C HIS A 187 -22.80 0.16 -4.09
N THR A 188 -23.25 -0.67 -3.15
CA THR A 188 -23.48 -2.13 -3.33
C THR A 188 -24.86 -2.46 -3.90
N GLN A 189 -25.73 -1.48 -4.15
CA GLN A 189 -27.15 -1.78 -4.26
C GLN A 189 -27.52 -2.65 -5.48
N HIS A 190 -26.84 -2.54 -6.64
CA HIS A 190 -27.25 -3.26 -7.87
C HIS A 190 -26.16 -3.79 -8.85
N PRO A 191 -24.93 -4.17 -8.46
CA PRO A 191 -24.01 -4.83 -9.41
C PRO A 191 -24.36 -6.33 -9.59
N GLN A 192 -24.08 -6.90 -10.78
CA GLN A 192 -24.09 -8.35 -10.99
C GLN A 192 -23.02 -9.00 -10.10
N LYS A 193 -23.46 -9.90 -9.22
CA LYS A 193 -22.61 -10.52 -8.19
C LYS A 193 -22.89 -12.01 -8.04
N VAL A 194 -21.85 -12.76 -7.70
CA VAL A 194 -21.94 -14.15 -7.24
C VAL A 194 -21.77 -14.14 -5.73
N ILE A 195 -22.67 -14.79 -5.01
CA ILE A 195 -22.61 -14.95 -3.56
C ILE A 195 -22.22 -16.39 -3.27
N VAL A 196 -21.15 -16.57 -2.51
CA VAL A 196 -20.70 -17.88 -2.00
C VAL A 196 -20.96 -17.89 -0.50
N CYS A 197 -21.69 -18.90 -0.03
CA CYS A 197 -21.99 -19.07 1.39
C CYS A 197 -21.12 -20.20 1.96
N CYS A 198 -20.48 -19.95 3.10
CA CYS A 198 -19.69 -20.96 3.81
C CYS A 198 -20.38 -21.27 5.14
N ASN A 199 -20.75 -22.52 5.37
CA ASN A 199 -21.24 -22.97 6.68
C ASN A 199 -20.19 -23.87 7.33
N PRO A 200 -19.63 -23.50 8.48
CA PRO A 200 -18.75 -24.39 9.22
C PRO A 200 -19.55 -25.62 9.67
N LYS A 201 -19.08 -26.83 9.35
CA LYS A 201 -19.58 -28.05 9.99
C LYS A 201 -18.78 -28.26 11.28
N THR A 202 -19.44 -28.26 12.44
CA THR A 202 -18.89 -28.90 13.63
C THR A 202 -18.92 -30.41 13.38
N THR A 203 -17.75 -30.99 13.11
CA THR A 203 -17.55 -32.42 12.88
C THR A 203 -18.01 -33.23 14.08
N GLY A 204 -19.13 -33.93 13.92
CA GLY A 204 -19.59 -35.01 14.77
C GLY A 204 -20.54 -35.88 13.95
N GLY A 205 -19.98 -36.91 13.30
CA GLY A 205 -20.75 -37.95 12.60
C GLY A 205 -20.82 -37.81 11.07
N GLU A 206 -20.10 -38.70 10.39
CA GLU A 206 -20.25 -39.21 9.01
C GLU A 206 -20.14 -38.28 7.79
N ASN A 207 -19.33 -38.77 6.85
CA ASN A 207 -18.92 -38.15 5.60
C ASN A 207 -20.10 -38.01 4.62
N GLN A 208 -20.55 -36.78 4.41
CA GLN A 208 -21.20 -36.40 3.15
C GLN A 208 -20.79 -34.98 2.75
N MET A 209 -20.20 -34.85 1.55
CA MET A 209 -19.92 -33.55 0.93
C MET A 209 -21.24 -32.79 0.75
N PRO A 210 -21.34 -31.50 1.16
CA PRO A 210 -22.49 -30.70 0.79
C PRO A 210 -22.45 -30.41 -0.72
N THR A 211 -23.54 -30.72 -1.42
CA THR A 211 -23.74 -30.32 -2.80
C THR A 211 -23.88 -28.79 -2.89
N PRO A 212 -23.21 -28.11 -3.85
CA PRO A 212 -23.37 -26.68 -4.04
C PRO A 212 -24.81 -26.38 -4.49
N VAL A 213 -25.61 -25.74 -3.65
CA VAL A 213 -26.93 -25.25 -4.06
C VAL A 213 -26.72 -23.94 -4.83
N LYS A 214 -26.72 -24.00 -6.17
CA LYS A 214 -26.78 -22.81 -7.02
C LYS A 214 -28.15 -22.17 -6.88
N ARG A 215 -28.30 -21.16 -6.01
CA ARG A 215 -29.48 -20.27 -6.00
C ARG A 215 -29.18 -19.03 -6.82
N TYR A 216 -29.74 -18.96 -8.03
CA TYR A 216 -29.90 -17.69 -8.73
C TYR A 216 -31.09 -16.95 -8.10
N ASN A 217 -30.81 -16.05 -7.17
CA ASN A 217 -31.81 -15.16 -6.63
C ASN A 217 -31.54 -13.74 -7.10
N SER A 218 -32.37 -13.25 -8.02
CA SER A 218 -32.58 -11.82 -8.27
C SER A 218 -33.33 -11.20 -7.09
N CYS A 219 -32.73 -11.16 -5.90
CA CYS A 219 -33.40 -10.63 -4.71
C CYS A 219 -32.83 -9.26 -4.31
N LYS A 220 -33.73 -8.27 -4.41
CA LYS A 220 -33.63 -6.94 -3.81
C LYS A 220 -33.57 -7.13 -2.28
N HIS A 221 -32.80 -6.27 -1.60
CA HIS A 221 -32.64 -6.15 -0.13
C HIS A 221 -31.38 -6.82 0.45
N THR A 222 -30.43 -5.93 0.71
CA THR A 222 -29.45 -5.80 1.81
C THR A 222 -29.21 -6.98 2.76
N TYR A 223 -27.91 -7.24 2.94
CA TYR A 223 -27.23 -8.23 3.78
C TYR A 223 -27.91 -8.52 5.12
N PRO A 224 -28.29 -9.78 5.40
CA PRO A 224 -28.32 -10.31 6.74
C PRO A 224 -27.00 -11.03 7.02
N MET A 225 -26.21 -10.57 7.98
CA MET A 225 -25.39 -11.49 8.78
C MET A 225 -26.38 -12.47 9.42
N ILE A 226 -26.47 -13.70 8.89
CA ILE A 226 -27.36 -14.72 9.46
C ILE A 226 -26.62 -15.30 10.67
N ILE A 227 -26.93 -14.76 11.85
CA ILE A 227 -26.51 -15.38 13.12
C ILE A 227 -27.50 -16.51 13.42
N VAL A 228 -27.05 -17.76 13.39
CA VAL A 228 -27.85 -18.91 13.83
C VAL A 228 -27.49 -19.19 15.29
N ILE A 229 -28.41 -18.90 16.20
CA ILE A 229 -28.26 -19.17 17.63
C ILE A 229 -28.90 -20.53 17.93
N PHE A 230 -28.09 -21.51 18.36
CA PHE A 230 -28.62 -22.77 18.86
C PHE A 230 -28.87 -22.66 20.37
N ARG A 231 -30.13 -22.68 20.81
CA ARG A 231 -30.43 -22.90 22.23
C ARG A 231 -30.21 -24.38 22.55
N GLY A 232 -29.47 -24.65 23.61
CA GLY A 232 -29.25 -26.00 24.15
C GLY A 232 -30.57 -26.72 24.38
N ALA A 233 -30.61 -28.00 23.98
CA ALA A 233 -31.80 -28.83 24.01
C ALA A 233 -32.23 -29.14 25.46
N VAL A 234 -33.46 -28.80 25.80
CA VAL A 234 -34.24 -29.51 26.81
C VAL A 234 -35.31 -30.27 26.02
N ASP A 235 -35.31 -31.60 26.12
CA ASP A 235 -36.26 -32.54 25.50
C ASP A 235 -36.16 -32.80 23.97
N GLY A 236 -34.97 -33.15 23.50
CA GLY A 236 -34.81 -34.02 22.31
C GLY A 236 -35.28 -33.46 20.96
N ARG A 237 -35.77 -32.23 20.88
CA ARG A 237 -36.03 -31.52 19.62
C ARG A 237 -35.14 -30.28 19.54
N ARG A 238 -34.20 -30.27 18.58
CA ARG A 238 -33.45 -29.06 18.22
C ARG A 238 -34.44 -28.04 17.61
N GLN A 239 -34.86 -27.06 18.39
CA GLN A 239 -35.56 -25.87 17.87
C GLN A 239 -34.50 -24.98 17.22
N VAL A 240 -34.52 -24.88 15.89
CA VAL A 240 -33.71 -23.90 15.15
C VAL A 240 -34.51 -22.61 15.08
N GLU A 241 -34.22 -21.66 15.97
CA GLU A 241 -34.77 -20.32 15.83
C GLU A 241 -33.86 -19.53 14.90
N THR A 242 -34.25 -19.42 13.63
CA THR A 242 -33.61 -18.46 12.73
C THR A 242 -34.05 -17.07 13.18
N VAL A 243 -33.15 -16.26 13.72
CA VAL A 243 -33.45 -14.85 13.99
C VAL A 243 -33.57 -14.11 12.66
N ARG A 244 -34.75 -14.21 12.04
CA ARG A 244 -35.20 -13.33 10.95
C ARG A 244 -36.27 -12.42 11.51
N ARG A 245 -35.86 -11.28 12.09
CA ARG A 245 -36.61 -10.00 12.06
C ARG A 245 -36.02 -9.00 13.05
N LEU A 246 -35.58 -7.86 12.52
CA LEU A 246 -36.20 -6.57 12.81
C LEU A 246 -36.24 -5.76 11.50
N SER A 247 -37.21 -6.06 10.63
CA SER A 247 -37.79 -5.04 9.75
C SER A 247 -39.31 -5.08 9.98
N ALA A 248 -39.80 -4.05 10.67
CA ALA A 248 -41.19 -3.93 11.04
C ALA A 248 -42.06 -3.70 9.80
N ARG A 249 -42.80 -4.72 9.36
CA ARG A 249 -43.89 -4.56 8.40
C ARG A 249 -45.15 -4.17 9.17
N ARG A 250 -45.33 -2.87 9.44
CA ARG A 250 -46.61 -2.32 9.91
C ARG A 250 -47.63 -2.48 8.76
N ARG A 251 -48.44 -3.53 8.77
CA ARG A 251 -49.60 -3.64 7.87
C ARG A 251 -50.55 -2.50 8.22
N ARG A 252 -50.65 -1.48 7.34
CA ARG A 252 -51.78 -0.55 7.33
C ARG A 252 -53.05 -1.39 7.14
N ARG A 253 -53.93 -1.40 8.15
CA ARG A 253 -55.34 -1.79 7.96
C ARG A 253 -55.98 -0.69 7.12
N ASN A 254 -56.30 -1.00 5.86
CA ASN A 254 -57.20 -0.16 5.08
C ASN A 254 -58.61 -0.35 5.66
N PHE A 255 -59.16 0.70 6.26
CA PHE A 255 -60.60 0.88 6.38
C PHE A 255 -61.13 1.23 4.99
N GLY A 256 -61.87 0.31 4.37
CA GLY A 256 -62.67 0.57 3.18
C GLY A 256 -64.14 0.62 3.58
N TYR A 257 -64.72 1.81 3.50
CA TYR A 257 -66.17 2.03 3.49
C TYR A 257 -66.73 1.77 2.09
N GLY A 258 -67.94 1.21 1.99
CA GLY A 258 -68.76 1.13 0.77
C GLY A 258 -69.45 -0.24 0.64
N THR A 259 -70.64 -0.48 1.20
CA THR A 259 -72.01 -0.10 0.78
C THR A 259 -72.59 -0.85 -0.43
N TYR A 260 -73.73 -1.50 -0.15
CA TYR A 260 -74.83 -2.03 -0.99
C TYR A 260 -74.64 -3.33 -1.79
N ALA A 261 -75.29 -4.38 -1.28
CA ALA A 261 -75.87 -5.46 -2.07
C ALA A 261 -77.32 -5.09 -2.42
N ILE A 262 -77.76 -5.48 -3.62
CA ILE A 262 -79.18 -5.71 -3.96
C ILE A 262 -79.52 -7.12 -3.48
#